data_AF-A0A5R2N5F7-F1
#
_entry.id   AF-A0A5R2N5F7-F1
#
_cell.length_a   1.000
_cell.length_b   1.000
_cell.length_c   1.000
_cell.angle_alpha   90.00
_cell.angle_beta   90.00
_cell.angle_gamma   90.00
#
_symmetry.space_group_name_H-M   'P 1'
#
loop_
_entity.id
_entity.type
_entity.pdbx_description
1 polymer ?
#
loop_
_entity_poly.entity_id
_entity_poly.type
_entity_poly.pdbx_seq_one_letter_code
_entity_poly.pdbx_strand_id
1 'polypeptide(L)'
;PPVPRAGAEWRERMVGLDEAGNLCFFAGAGSVDPTLLPRDAGDAPQGAIVEVAPARTALMAAIAERMASDGGAGLFPDYGHLRPGIGDTLQALRRHNHEDVLANPGEADLTSHVDFAALAAVVRAHGLDAHLSTQGDFLLGMGILERAGQLGADAGQAARDRISNAVERLAGPQAMGELFKVLAVMPRGISVRPF
;
A
#
# COMPACT_ATOMS: atom_id res chain seq x y z
N PRO A 1 -9.87 -7.06 5.83
CA PRO A 1 -11.16 -6.39 6.15
C PRO A 1 -10.89 -5.21 7.09
N PRO A 2 -11.65 -4.12 6.95
CA PRO A 2 -11.67 -3.04 7.93
C PRO A 2 -12.26 -3.55 9.25
N VAL A 3 -11.70 -3.13 10.38
CA VAL A 3 -12.07 -3.60 11.71
C VAL A 3 -12.38 -2.37 12.57
N PRO A 4 -13.64 -2.03 12.86
CA PRO A 4 -13.98 -0.94 13.77
C PRO A 4 -13.72 -1.32 15.23
N ARG A 5 -13.28 -0.34 16.02
CA ARG A 5 -13.32 -0.43 17.49
C ARG A 5 -14.76 -0.25 17.98
N ALA A 6 -15.30 -1.23 18.69
CA ALA A 6 -16.64 -1.21 19.30
C ALA A 6 -16.51 -1.41 20.83
N GLY A 7 -16.42 -0.30 21.58
CA GLY A 7 -16.15 -0.35 23.01
C GLY A 7 -14.69 -0.68 23.32
N ALA A 8 -14.44 -1.74 24.10
CA ALA A 8 -13.09 -2.19 24.45
C ALA A 8 -12.51 -3.21 23.44
N GLU A 9 -13.28 -3.67 22.47
CA GLU A 9 -12.91 -4.76 21.57
C GLU A 9 -12.94 -4.34 20.10
N TRP A 10 -12.06 -4.94 19.30
CA TRP A 10 -12.03 -4.80 17.85
C TRP A 10 -12.95 -5.84 17.21
N ARG A 11 -13.84 -5.38 16.32
CA ARG A 11 -14.84 -6.21 15.65
C ARG A 11 -14.65 -6.12 14.14
N GLU A 12 -14.76 -7.23 13.43
CA GLU A 12 -14.67 -7.22 11.97
C GLU A 12 -15.81 -6.39 11.35
N ARG A 13 -15.52 -5.55 10.35
CA ARG A 13 -16.56 -4.86 9.57
C ARG A 13 -17.09 -5.82 8.52
N MET A 14 -18.38 -6.10 8.59
CA MET A 14 -19.10 -6.98 7.68
C MET A 14 -20.02 -6.18 6.76
N VAL A 15 -20.36 -6.74 5.61
CA VAL A 15 -21.39 -6.21 4.72
C VAL A 15 -22.68 -7.00 4.95
N GLY A 16 -23.78 -6.30 5.20
CA GLY A 16 -25.11 -6.87 5.35
C GLY A 16 -26.16 -6.05 4.59
N LEU A 17 -27.43 -6.34 4.84
CA LEU A 17 -28.55 -5.59 4.27
C LEU A 17 -29.21 -4.73 5.36
N ASP A 18 -29.57 -3.50 5.05
CA ASP A 18 -30.42 -2.66 5.89
C ASP A 18 -31.90 -3.07 5.80
N GLU A 19 -32.77 -2.39 6.54
CA GLU A 19 -34.22 -2.63 6.53
C GLU A 19 -34.88 -2.41 5.15
N ALA A 20 -34.26 -1.59 4.28
CA ALA A 20 -34.72 -1.33 2.92
C ALA A 20 -34.11 -2.30 1.89
N GLY A 21 -33.25 -3.24 2.32
CA GLY A 21 -32.59 -4.20 1.44
C GLY A 21 -31.36 -3.65 0.72
N ASN A 22 -30.81 -2.50 1.12
CA ASN A 22 -29.57 -1.96 0.58
C ASN A 22 -28.35 -2.51 1.32
N LEU A 23 -27.21 -2.60 0.62
CA LEU A 23 -25.95 -2.99 1.25
C LEU A 23 -25.46 -1.90 2.21
N CYS A 24 -25.04 -2.29 3.41
CA CYS A 24 -24.39 -1.39 4.36
C CYS A 24 -23.40 -2.14 5.27
N PHE A 25 -22.53 -1.37 5.92
CA PHE A 25 -21.53 -1.90 6.84
C PHE A 25 -22.09 -2.07 8.25
N PHE A 26 -21.73 -3.18 8.89
CA PHE A 26 -22.03 -3.46 10.29
C PHE A 26 -20.80 -3.99 11.03
N ALA A 27 -20.78 -3.84 12.35
CA ALA A 27 -19.82 -4.56 13.19
C ALA A 27 -20.28 -6.01 13.33
N GLY A 28 -19.42 -6.95 12.95
CA GLY A 28 -19.66 -8.38 13.07
C GLY A 28 -19.65 -8.87 14.52
N ALA A 29 -20.23 -10.05 14.75
CA ALA A 29 -20.27 -10.69 16.06
C ALA A 29 -18.92 -11.33 16.47
N GLY A 30 -17.97 -11.49 15.54
CA GLY A 30 -16.65 -12.06 15.81
C GLY A 30 -15.67 -11.04 16.40
N SER A 31 -14.86 -11.49 17.36
CA SER A 31 -13.66 -10.77 17.81
C SER A 31 -12.52 -10.99 16.80
N VAL A 32 -11.71 -9.96 16.57
CA VAL A 32 -10.51 -10.08 15.73
C VAL A 32 -9.33 -10.65 16.53
N ASP A 33 -8.52 -11.49 15.90
CA ASP A 33 -7.27 -11.97 16.46
C ASP A 33 -6.35 -10.78 16.81
N PRO A 34 -6.03 -10.56 18.10
CA PRO A 34 -5.20 -9.43 18.53
C PRO A 34 -3.81 -9.40 17.88
N THR A 35 -3.30 -10.53 17.41
CA THR A 35 -1.99 -10.60 16.74
C THR A 35 -1.99 -9.92 15.37
N LEU A 36 -3.16 -9.72 14.77
CA LEU A 36 -3.34 -9.01 13.51
C LEU A 36 -3.45 -7.49 13.69
N LEU A 37 -3.55 -7.00 14.93
CA LEU A 37 -3.71 -5.59 15.22
C LEU A 37 -2.35 -4.88 15.42
N PRO A 38 -2.25 -3.59 15.07
CA PRO A 38 -1.12 -2.75 15.46
C PRO A 38 -0.89 -2.76 16.97
N ARG A 39 0.36 -2.58 17.40
CA ARG A 39 0.72 -2.62 18.84
C ARG A 39 0.03 -1.52 19.66
N ASP A 40 -0.27 -0.39 19.04
CA ASP A 40 -0.94 0.78 19.61
C ASP A 40 -2.47 0.76 19.41
N ALA A 41 -3.03 -0.33 18.87
CA ALA A 41 -4.47 -0.45 18.64
C ALA A 41 -5.31 -0.35 19.94
N GLY A 42 -4.71 -0.62 21.11
CA GLY A 42 -5.34 -0.44 22.41
C GLY A 42 -5.65 1.02 22.76
N ASP A 43 -4.87 1.97 22.21
CA ASP A 43 -4.98 3.40 22.48
C ASP A 43 -5.84 4.14 21.43
N ALA A 44 -6.29 3.43 20.39
CA ALA A 44 -7.04 4.00 19.29
C ALA A 44 -8.40 4.59 19.74
N PRO A 45 -8.86 5.73 19.21
CA PRO A 45 -10.17 6.26 19.58
C PRO A 45 -11.32 5.33 19.19
N GLN A 46 -12.48 5.50 19.84
CA GLN A 46 -13.70 4.77 19.48
C GLN A 46 -14.07 5.06 18.01
N GLY A 47 -14.43 4.02 17.26
CA GLY A 47 -14.71 4.14 15.82
C GLY A 47 -13.46 4.14 14.92
N ALA A 48 -12.26 4.02 15.49
CA ALA A 48 -11.05 3.76 14.73
C ALA A 48 -11.20 2.49 13.86
N ILE A 49 -10.61 2.52 12.67
CA ILE A 49 -10.63 1.42 11.71
C ILE A 49 -9.20 0.95 11.48
N VAL A 50 -8.97 -0.36 11.59
CA VAL A 50 -7.72 -1.01 11.18
C VAL A 50 -8.01 -1.90 9.98
N GLU A 51 -7.16 -1.82 8.97
CA GLU A 51 -7.24 -2.70 7.81
C GLU A 51 -6.18 -3.80 7.89
N VAL A 52 -6.65 -5.04 7.86
CA VAL A 52 -5.76 -6.22 7.82
C VAL A 52 -5.93 -6.95 6.49
N ALA A 53 -4.82 -7.42 5.92
CA ALA A 53 -4.81 -8.17 4.67
C ALA A 53 -4.00 -9.49 4.80
N PRO A 54 -4.53 -10.51 5.51
CA PRO A 54 -3.81 -11.76 5.76
C PRO A 54 -3.33 -12.47 4.48
N ALA A 55 -4.13 -12.42 3.40
CA ALA A 55 -3.76 -13.00 2.11
C ALA A 55 -2.51 -12.34 1.50
N ARG A 56 -2.39 -11.01 1.61
CA ARG A 56 -1.23 -10.25 1.13
C ARG A 56 0.02 -10.57 1.95
N THR A 57 -0.13 -10.68 3.27
CA THR A 57 0.93 -11.11 4.19
C THR A 57 1.39 -12.55 3.89
N ALA A 58 0.45 -13.48 3.65
CA ALA A 58 0.76 -14.86 3.31
C ALA A 58 1.49 -14.99 1.96
N LEU A 59 1.08 -14.22 0.95
CA LEU A 59 1.77 -14.18 -0.34
C LEU A 59 3.20 -13.65 -0.18
N MET A 60 3.40 -12.56 0.58
CA MET A 60 4.73 -12.04 0.85
C MET A 60 5.60 -13.06 1.60
N ALA A 61 5.03 -13.83 2.53
CA ALA A 61 5.76 -14.89 3.23
C ALA A 61 6.23 -15.98 2.24
N ALA A 62 5.37 -16.45 1.34
CA ALA A 62 5.73 -17.43 0.32
C ALA A 62 6.83 -16.91 -0.63
N ILE A 63 6.77 -15.64 -1.03
CA ILE A 63 7.81 -15.01 -1.84
C ILE A 63 9.12 -14.89 -1.05
N ALA A 64 9.07 -14.45 0.20
CA ALA A 64 10.24 -14.31 1.06
C ALA A 64 10.92 -15.67 1.33
N GLU A 65 10.14 -16.73 1.56
CA GLU A 65 10.65 -18.09 1.70
C GLU A 65 11.38 -18.56 0.44
N ARG A 66 10.79 -18.31 -0.74
CA ARG A 66 11.42 -18.61 -2.04
C ARG A 66 12.74 -17.88 -2.19
N MET A 67 12.78 -16.58 -1.88
CA MET A 67 14.00 -15.78 -2.02
C MET A 67 15.08 -16.17 -1.00
N ALA A 68 14.68 -16.57 0.22
CA ALA A 68 15.62 -17.03 1.24
C ALA A 68 16.26 -18.37 0.88
N SER A 69 15.53 -19.24 0.18
CA SER A 69 16.00 -20.57 -0.24
C SER A 69 16.77 -20.55 -1.57
N ASP A 70 16.22 -19.90 -2.59
CA ASP A 70 16.75 -19.92 -3.96
C ASP A 70 17.63 -18.70 -4.29
N GLY A 71 17.63 -17.67 -3.44
CA GLY A 71 18.25 -16.37 -3.71
C GLY A 71 17.41 -15.46 -4.62
N GLY A 72 17.95 -14.29 -4.94
CA GLY A 72 17.30 -13.27 -5.79
C GLY A 72 16.90 -12.01 -5.04
N ALA A 73 16.22 -11.09 -5.72
CA ALA A 73 15.73 -9.82 -5.19
C ALA A 73 14.30 -9.54 -5.68
N GLY A 74 13.55 -8.72 -4.93
CA GLY A 74 12.17 -8.34 -5.26
C GLY A 74 11.96 -6.83 -5.13
N LEU A 75 11.12 -6.26 -5.98
CA LEU A 75 10.73 -4.86 -5.95
C LEU A 75 9.20 -4.75 -6.07
N PHE A 76 8.58 -4.13 -5.08
CA PHE A 76 7.13 -4.07 -4.94
C PHE A 76 6.69 -2.60 -4.83
N PRO A 77 6.33 -1.95 -5.94
CA PRO A 77 5.74 -0.63 -5.95
C PRO A 77 4.22 -0.69 -5.85
N ASP A 78 3.63 0.05 -4.92
CA ASP A 78 2.16 0.16 -4.80
C ASP A 78 1.74 1.39 -3.98
N TYR A 79 0.46 1.73 -4.00
CA TYR A 79 -0.13 2.74 -3.14
C TYR A 79 -0.21 2.22 -1.70
N GLY A 80 0.33 2.98 -0.75
CA GLY A 80 0.35 2.50 0.62
C GLY A 80 1.00 3.44 1.61
N HIS A 81 1.25 2.92 2.80
CA HIS A 81 1.87 3.64 3.91
C HIS A 81 3.09 2.87 4.44
N LEU A 82 4.11 3.62 4.88
CA LEU A 82 5.36 3.06 5.40
C LEU A 82 5.35 2.80 6.91
N ARG A 83 4.35 3.34 7.61
CA ARG A 83 4.14 3.16 9.04
C ARG A 83 2.80 2.48 9.24
N PRO A 84 2.64 1.58 10.21
CA PRO A 84 1.33 1.05 10.58
C PRO A 84 0.35 2.21 10.78
N GLY A 85 -0.86 2.09 10.25
CA GLY A 85 -1.82 3.17 10.22
C GLY A 85 -3.20 2.70 10.63
N ILE A 86 -3.90 3.57 11.35
CA ILE A 86 -5.34 3.47 11.63
C ILE A 86 -6.03 4.36 10.59
N GLY A 87 -6.97 3.81 9.83
CA GLY A 87 -7.69 4.50 8.78
C GLY A 87 -8.42 3.54 7.86
N ASP A 88 -9.55 4.00 7.31
CA ASP A 88 -10.29 3.31 6.26
C ASP A 88 -9.73 3.76 4.91
N THR A 89 -9.07 2.85 4.20
CA THR A 89 -8.47 3.11 2.89
C THR A 89 -9.13 2.32 1.78
N LEU A 90 -10.10 1.46 2.12
CA LEU A 90 -10.96 0.79 1.17
C LEU A 90 -11.77 1.82 0.38
N GLN A 91 -11.53 1.88 -0.92
CA GLN A 91 -12.15 2.84 -1.82
C GLN A 91 -12.67 2.12 -3.07
N ALA A 92 -13.78 2.64 -3.61
CA ALA A 92 -14.24 2.29 -4.94
C ALA A 92 -13.91 3.42 -5.92
N LEU A 93 -13.40 3.05 -7.10
CA LEU A 93 -13.11 3.95 -8.20
C LEU A 93 -13.91 3.51 -9.42
N ARG A 94 -14.71 4.43 -9.96
CA ARG A 94 -15.47 4.22 -11.19
C ARG A 94 -15.32 5.42 -12.10
N ARG A 95 -14.89 5.18 -13.34
CA ARG A 95 -14.62 6.23 -14.34
C ARG A 95 -13.70 7.35 -13.78
N HIS A 96 -12.66 6.96 -13.04
CA HIS A 96 -11.68 7.86 -12.40
C HIS A 96 -12.23 8.78 -11.29
N ASN A 97 -13.41 8.49 -10.75
CA ASN A 97 -13.96 9.20 -9.59
C ASN A 97 -14.16 8.24 -8.42
N HIS A 98 -13.97 8.75 -7.20
CA HIS A 98 -14.30 8.02 -5.98
C HIS A 98 -15.82 7.88 -5.86
N GLU A 99 -16.27 6.69 -5.50
CA GLU A 99 -17.65 6.44 -5.10
C GLU A 99 -17.72 5.62 -3.81
N ASP A 100 -18.93 5.52 -3.25
CA ASP A 100 -19.17 4.64 -2.11
C ASP A 100 -18.94 3.18 -2.53
N VAL A 101 -18.18 2.45 -1.70
CA VAL A 101 -17.77 1.06 -1.92
C VAL A 101 -18.94 0.11 -2.16
N LEU A 102 -20.11 0.41 -1.59
CA LEU A 102 -21.30 -0.43 -1.65
C LEU A 102 -22.33 0.06 -2.68
N ALA A 103 -22.08 1.18 -3.38
CA ALA A 103 -23.06 1.76 -4.30
C ALA A 103 -23.28 0.94 -5.58
N ASN A 104 -22.21 0.43 -6.20
CA ASN A 104 -22.30 -0.32 -7.46
C ASN A 104 -21.38 -1.55 -7.48
N PRO A 105 -21.66 -2.58 -6.65
CA PRO A 105 -20.81 -3.76 -6.54
C PRO A 105 -20.61 -4.45 -7.90
N GLY A 106 -19.37 -4.72 -8.26
CA GLY A 106 -18.99 -5.35 -9.54
C GLY A 106 -18.85 -4.38 -10.72
N GLU A 107 -19.21 -3.10 -10.56
CA GLU A 107 -19.02 -2.07 -11.59
C GLU A 107 -17.91 -1.06 -11.28
N ALA A 108 -17.43 -1.06 -10.03
CA ALA A 108 -16.34 -0.22 -9.55
C ALA A 108 -15.09 -1.06 -9.28
N ASP A 109 -13.92 -0.47 -9.51
CA ASP A 109 -12.65 -1.05 -9.09
C ASP A 109 -12.43 -0.78 -7.59
N LEU A 110 -12.08 -1.82 -6.82
CA LEU A 110 -11.86 -1.71 -5.38
C LEU A 110 -10.37 -1.68 -5.09
N THR A 111 -9.93 -0.67 -4.35
CA THR A 111 -8.54 -0.53 -3.91
C THR A 111 -8.45 -0.32 -2.40
N SER A 112 -7.33 -0.72 -1.82
CA SER A 112 -6.96 -0.44 -0.43
C SER A 112 -5.45 -0.22 -0.38
N HIS A 113 -5.00 0.63 0.53
CA HIS A 113 -3.59 0.88 0.74
C HIS A 113 -2.87 -0.40 1.20
N VAL A 114 -1.63 -0.54 0.72
CA VAL A 114 -0.70 -1.57 1.19
C VAL A 114 -0.04 -1.09 2.48
N ASP A 115 -0.10 -1.92 3.52
CA ASP A 115 0.73 -1.77 4.71
C ASP A 115 2.14 -2.33 4.44
N PHE A 116 3.04 -1.45 4.02
CA PHE A 116 4.42 -1.83 3.72
C PHE A 116 5.24 -2.15 4.98
N ALA A 117 4.83 -1.63 6.16
CA ALA A 117 5.48 -1.98 7.41
C ALA A 117 5.21 -3.44 7.78
N ALA A 118 3.97 -3.89 7.60
CA ALA A 118 3.58 -5.29 7.79
C ALA A 118 4.34 -6.22 6.83
N LEU A 119 4.40 -5.87 5.53
CA LEU A 119 5.15 -6.68 4.56
C LEU A 119 6.65 -6.74 4.86
N ALA A 120 7.26 -5.61 5.24
CA ALA A 120 8.67 -5.56 5.61
C ALA A 120 8.96 -6.37 6.89
N ALA A 121 8.02 -6.46 7.83
CA ALA A 121 8.16 -7.32 9.01
C ALA A 121 8.17 -8.81 8.62
N VAL A 122 7.29 -9.23 7.70
CA VAL A 122 7.29 -10.60 7.14
C VAL A 122 8.64 -10.91 6.50
N VAL A 123 9.11 -10.05 5.60
CA VAL A 123 10.39 -10.22 4.90
C VAL A 123 11.54 -10.44 5.90
N ARG A 124 11.63 -9.60 6.93
CA ARG A 124 12.68 -9.69 7.95
C ARG A 124 12.59 -10.97 8.78
N ALA A 125 11.38 -11.48 9.03
CA ALA A 125 11.19 -12.75 9.73
C ALA A 125 11.75 -13.96 8.96
N HIS A 126 11.82 -13.87 7.63
CA HIS A 126 12.49 -14.85 6.76
C HIS A 126 14.00 -14.62 6.59
N GLY A 127 14.59 -13.72 7.39
CA GLY A 127 16.03 -13.47 7.37
C GLY A 127 16.51 -12.75 6.11
N LEU A 128 15.65 -11.93 5.48
CA LEU A 128 15.98 -11.06 4.35
C LEU A 128 16.02 -9.58 4.80
N ASP A 129 16.70 -8.74 4.03
CA ASP A 129 16.68 -7.29 4.22
C ASP A 129 15.49 -6.67 3.45
N ALA A 130 14.81 -5.73 4.10
CA ALA A 130 13.65 -5.02 3.57
C ALA A 130 13.91 -3.51 3.63
N HIS A 131 13.99 -2.88 2.46
CA HIS A 131 14.19 -1.44 2.29
C HIS A 131 12.90 -0.79 1.83
N LEU A 132 12.56 0.34 2.44
CA LEU A 132 11.32 1.07 2.18
C LEU A 132 11.65 2.48 1.71
N SER A 133 10.94 2.95 0.70
CA SER A 133 11.07 4.31 0.17
C SER A 133 9.72 4.81 -0.36
N THR A 134 9.60 6.12 -0.53
CA THR A 134 8.60 6.69 -1.44
C THR A 134 9.00 6.38 -2.89
N GLN A 135 8.04 6.41 -3.82
CA GLN A 135 8.35 6.25 -5.24
C GLN A 135 9.21 7.41 -5.76
N GLY A 136 8.94 8.63 -5.28
CA GLY A 136 9.71 9.82 -5.65
C GLY A 136 11.18 9.67 -5.31
N ASP A 137 11.48 9.37 -4.05
CA ASP A 137 12.87 9.20 -3.59
C ASP A 137 13.56 8.03 -4.30
N PHE A 138 12.84 6.94 -4.54
CA PHE A 138 13.38 5.79 -5.28
C PHE A 138 13.75 6.17 -6.72
N LEU A 139 12.85 6.82 -7.46
CA LEU A 139 13.08 7.21 -8.85
C LEU A 139 14.15 8.29 -8.99
N LEU A 140 14.19 9.25 -8.05
CA LEU A 140 15.25 10.26 -7.97
C LEU A 140 16.60 9.60 -7.71
N GLY A 141 16.68 8.69 -6.73
CA GLY A 141 17.89 7.93 -6.44
C GLY A 141 18.34 7.01 -7.57
N MET A 142 17.42 6.58 -8.45
CA MET A 142 17.70 5.82 -9.67
C MET A 142 18.09 6.69 -10.88
N GLY A 143 18.06 8.01 -10.76
CA GLY A 143 18.52 8.95 -11.80
C GLY A 143 17.47 9.31 -12.86
N ILE A 144 16.19 9.44 -12.45
CA ILE A 144 15.11 9.80 -13.39
C ILE A 144 15.33 11.18 -14.04
N LEU A 145 15.95 12.13 -13.35
CA LEU A 145 16.19 13.49 -13.86
C LEU A 145 17.23 13.50 -14.97
N GLU A 146 18.31 12.76 -14.79
CA GLU A 146 19.38 12.59 -15.78
C GLU A 146 18.83 11.92 -17.03
N ARG A 147 18.01 10.88 -16.85
CA ARG A 147 17.35 10.20 -17.96
C ARG A 147 16.39 11.13 -18.70
N ALA A 148 15.62 11.94 -17.99
CA ALA A 148 14.72 12.93 -18.58
C ALA A 148 15.50 14.00 -19.37
N GLY A 149 16.63 14.48 -18.83
CA GLY A 149 17.52 15.40 -19.52
C GLY A 149 18.06 14.84 -20.83
N GLN A 150 18.52 13.59 -20.82
CA GLN A 150 18.97 12.89 -22.04
C GLN A 150 17.85 12.74 -23.08
N LEU A 151 16.65 12.35 -22.65
CA LEU A 151 15.50 12.21 -23.55
C LEU A 151 15.05 13.56 -24.13
N GLY A 152 15.22 14.65 -23.37
CA GLY A 152 14.81 15.99 -23.77
C GLY A 152 15.82 16.73 -24.66
N ALA A 153 17.10 16.32 -24.67
CA ALA A 153 18.18 17.05 -25.31
C ALA A 153 17.91 17.37 -26.79
N ASP A 154 17.58 16.33 -27.57
CA ASP A 154 17.30 16.45 -29.01
C ASP A 154 15.80 16.57 -29.33
N ALA A 155 14.96 16.62 -28.30
CA ALA A 155 13.51 16.66 -28.45
C ALA A 155 13.02 18.09 -28.71
N GLY A 156 11.94 18.24 -29.50
CA GLY A 156 11.23 19.51 -29.63
C GLY A 156 10.50 19.92 -28.35
N GLN A 157 10.12 21.19 -28.21
CA GLN A 157 9.54 21.75 -26.97
C GLN A 157 8.36 20.92 -26.43
N ALA A 158 7.39 20.58 -27.28
CA ALA A 158 6.23 19.79 -26.86
C ALA A 158 6.58 18.38 -26.34
N ALA A 159 7.71 17.81 -26.76
CA ALA A 159 8.19 16.55 -26.22
C ALA A 159 8.91 16.77 -24.87
N ARG A 160 9.68 17.84 -24.72
CA ARG A 160 10.29 18.24 -23.44
C ARG A 160 9.23 18.48 -22.36
N ASP A 161 8.16 19.21 -22.68
CA ASP A 161 7.07 19.48 -21.75
C ASP A 161 6.38 18.18 -21.30
N ARG A 162 6.14 17.24 -22.23
CA ARG A 162 5.59 15.93 -21.89
C ARG A 162 6.51 15.11 -20.99
N ILE A 163 7.82 15.13 -21.23
CA ILE A 163 8.81 14.46 -20.37
C ILE A 163 8.79 15.08 -18.97
N SER A 164 8.83 16.41 -18.88
CA SER A 164 8.79 17.13 -17.60
C SER A 164 7.52 16.80 -16.81
N ASN A 165 6.35 16.82 -17.46
CA ASN A 165 5.08 16.48 -16.83
C ASN A 165 5.02 15.01 -16.38
N ALA A 166 5.64 14.10 -17.14
CA ALA A 166 5.71 12.69 -16.75
C ALA A 166 6.60 12.47 -15.52
N VAL A 167 7.75 13.16 -15.45
CA VAL A 167 8.63 13.14 -14.27
C VAL A 167 7.91 13.70 -13.06
N GLU A 168 7.28 14.88 -13.18
CA GLU A 168 6.53 15.49 -12.09
C GLU A 168 5.40 14.57 -11.61
N ARG A 169 4.67 13.95 -12.53
CA ARG A 169 3.60 13.01 -12.15
C ARG A 169 4.13 11.79 -11.40
N LEU A 170 5.26 11.22 -11.82
CA LEU A 170 5.83 9.99 -11.26
C LEU A 170 6.60 10.21 -9.95
N ALA A 171 7.40 11.28 -9.87
CA ALA A 171 8.33 11.51 -8.78
C ALA A 171 8.00 12.75 -7.93
N GLY A 172 7.08 13.60 -8.38
CA GLY A 172 6.69 14.82 -7.67
C GLY A 172 5.99 14.52 -6.34
N PRO A 173 6.28 15.29 -5.27
CA PRO A 173 5.76 15.06 -3.92
C PRO A 173 4.25 15.33 -3.80
N GLN A 174 3.68 16.12 -4.73
CA GLN A 174 2.24 16.40 -4.79
C GLN A 174 1.49 15.44 -5.75
N ALA A 175 2.20 14.47 -6.32
CA ALA A 175 1.67 13.51 -7.27
C ALA A 175 1.95 12.07 -6.80
N MET A 176 2.31 11.16 -7.71
CA MET A 176 2.53 9.75 -7.37
C MET A 176 3.78 9.54 -6.50
N GLY A 177 4.71 10.50 -6.47
CA GLY A 177 5.99 10.36 -5.79
C GLY A 177 5.83 10.07 -4.30
N GLU A 178 4.91 10.76 -3.63
CA GLU A 178 4.59 10.52 -2.21
C GLU A 178 3.52 9.44 -2.04
N LEU A 179 2.54 9.34 -2.94
CA LEU A 179 1.42 8.40 -2.79
C LEU A 179 1.88 6.94 -2.88
N PHE A 180 2.73 6.62 -3.86
CA PHE A 180 3.31 5.28 -4.00
C PHE A 180 4.49 5.08 -3.07
N LYS A 181 4.61 3.84 -2.60
CA LYS A 181 5.76 3.36 -1.85
C LYS A 181 6.42 2.23 -2.62
N VAL A 182 7.68 1.99 -2.28
CA VAL A 182 8.50 0.94 -2.85
C VAL A 182 9.07 0.11 -1.71
N LEU A 183 8.84 -1.20 -1.76
CA LEU A 183 9.56 -2.18 -0.95
C LEU A 183 10.55 -2.92 -1.84
N ALA A 184 11.83 -2.83 -1.48
CA ALA A 184 12.88 -3.67 -2.04
C ALA A 184 13.25 -4.77 -1.03
N VAL A 185 13.32 -6.00 -1.52
CA VAL A 185 13.63 -7.21 -0.74
C VAL A 185 14.90 -7.84 -1.29
N MET A 186 15.85 -8.13 -0.41
CA MET A 186 17.19 -8.58 -0.79
C MET A 186 17.79 -9.57 0.22
N PRO A 187 18.77 -10.39 -0.17
CA PRO A 187 19.59 -11.14 0.76
C PRO A 187 20.34 -10.21 1.72
N ARG A 188 20.64 -10.69 2.92
CA ARG A 188 21.23 -9.84 3.97
C ARG A 188 22.63 -9.33 3.61
N GLY A 189 22.90 -8.10 4.02
CA GLY A 189 24.24 -7.52 3.94
C GLY A 189 24.65 -7.06 2.54
N ILE A 190 23.70 -7.02 1.60
CA ILE A 190 23.92 -6.44 0.27
C ILE A 190 23.50 -4.98 0.30
N SER A 191 24.42 -4.07 -0.04
CA SER A 191 24.10 -2.64 -0.26
C SER A 191 23.79 -2.41 -1.73
N VAL A 192 22.60 -1.87 -2.02
CA VAL A 192 22.15 -1.56 -3.38
C VAL A 192 21.56 -0.17 -3.39
N ARG A 193 22.15 0.71 -4.21
CA ARG A 193 21.56 2.03 -4.50
C ARG A 193 20.14 1.85 -5.09
N PRO A 194 19.15 2.67 -4.72
CA PRO A 194 19.25 3.87 -3.90
C PRO A 194 19.07 3.62 -2.39
N PHE A 195 19.06 2.36 -1.96
CA PHE A 195 18.80 1.93 -0.59
C PHE A 195 20.07 1.70 0.26
#